data_AF-A0A9D0VK00-F1
#
_entry.id   AF-A0A9D0VK00-F1
#
_cell.length_a   1.000
_cell.length_b   1.000
_cell.length_c   1.000
_cell.angle_alpha   90.00
_cell.angle_beta   90.00
_cell.angle_gamma   90.00
#
_symmetry.space_group_name_H-M   'P 1'
#
loop_
_entity.id
_entity.type
_entity.pdbx_description
1 polymer ?
#
loop_
_entity_poly.entity_id
_entity_poly.type
_entity_poly.pdbx_seq_one_letter_code
_entity_poly.pdbx_strand_id
1 'polypeptide(L)'
;MAPVDPTLLAILDDPEPTIRARGIARVRYRDLADPDVLACMLARCRDDQAVPGEPPRPGADPIAAFFDPDDPRARSTRVADLAAARLAATGFPSDRASVAALAGALSLDPPGTLPGVAITALIDGGLEDPEGALRALIPPLIALDVPLYEVIARSSAEAWPILAELATAPLAPRLWQELLNHPPAHDAAVDAVRTSTRSGRLQPTAAEAASILGVLVAWGEHDALIEIVEVLQRPWPWAVAWWALAEAPGAEAAASDLFAWLADPTPTPADLPARIAEAMVHQGPRPGFPLGAFLRWAGHDHGVLERWGVPDAITARVLSDWVCAIDEDLDRAWRAARHLCEAGAHGPEVISLIDPHPPWSASLLSALARADPPIPWLEPVLLARIEAHLEHLAPAVEALQRLGPSACAAALEIGLSLAEAAPIHTIPLRDGLVRIVRGGVDTSALAALASTAGDPALEARVRRIEPTIGPGEQITPSAG
;
A
#
# COMPACT_ATOMS: atom_id res chain seq x y z
N MET A 1 -17.02 33.13 -47.92
CA MET A 1 -15.69 33.57 -47.43
C MET A 1 -15.16 34.64 -48.36
N ALA A 2 -14.76 35.80 -47.82
CA ALA A 2 -13.96 36.75 -48.60
C ALA A 2 -12.55 36.15 -48.79
N PRO A 3 -11.92 36.33 -49.96
CA PRO A 3 -10.56 35.84 -50.18
C PRO A 3 -9.60 36.53 -49.20
N VAL A 4 -8.64 35.76 -48.72
CA VAL A 4 -7.50 36.19 -47.89
C VAL A 4 -6.86 37.42 -48.52
N ASP A 5 -6.50 38.42 -47.72
CA ASP A 5 -5.62 39.48 -48.19
C ASP A 5 -4.20 38.89 -48.27
N PRO A 6 -3.67 38.57 -49.47
CA PRO A 6 -2.33 37.97 -49.60
C PRO A 6 -1.24 38.89 -49.02
N THR A 7 -1.56 40.19 -48.88
CA THR A 7 -0.70 41.18 -48.23
C THR A 7 -0.56 40.91 -46.73
N LEU A 8 -1.58 40.36 -46.05
CA LEU A 8 -1.54 40.11 -44.61
C LEU A 8 -0.60 38.94 -44.27
N LEU A 9 -0.71 37.82 -45.00
CA LEU A 9 0.19 36.67 -44.83
C LEU A 9 1.65 37.06 -45.09
N ALA A 10 1.90 37.82 -46.16
CA ALA A 10 3.24 38.32 -46.47
C ALA A 10 3.84 39.20 -45.35
N ILE A 11 3.02 39.99 -44.65
CA ILE A 11 3.46 40.81 -43.51
C ILE A 11 3.73 39.94 -42.27
N LEU A 12 2.92 38.91 -42.03
CA LEU A 12 3.07 38.02 -40.87
C LEU A 12 4.33 37.12 -40.98
N ASP A 13 4.74 36.77 -42.20
CA ASP A 13 5.95 35.99 -42.47
C ASP A 13 7.21 36.82 -42.77
N ASP A 14 7.12 38.15 -42.65
CA ASP A 14 8.24 39.05 -42.93
C ASP A 14 9.45 38.75 -42.02
N PRO A 15 10.71 38.75 -42.51
CA PRO A 15 11.88 38.50 -41.69
C PRO A 15 12.12 39.56 -40.59
N GLU A 16 11.55 40.75 -40.69
CA GLU A 16 11.70 41.84 -39.71
C GLU A 16 10.66 41.77 -38.57
N PRO A 17 11.07 41.67 -37.29
CA PRO A 17 10.15 41.57 -36.14
C PRO A 17 9.12 42.71 -36.05
N THR A 18 9.55 43.93 -36.37
CA THR A 18 8.70 45.13 -36.33
C THR A 18 7.59 45.08 -37.39
N ILE A 19 7.88 44.50 -38.56
CA ILE A 19 6.89 44.34 -39.63
C ILE A 19 5.88 43.27 -39.24
N ARG A 20 6.34 42.14 -38.69
CA ARG A 20 5.47 41.08 -38.16
C ARG A 20 4.55 41.58 -37.05
N ALA A 21 5.07 42.36 -36.10
CA ALA A 21 4.28 42.96 -35.02
C ALA A 21 3.13 43.84 -35.53
N ARG A 22 3.37 44.61 -36.62
CA ARG A 22 2.31 45.38 -37.28
C ARG A 22 1.29 44.47 -37.96
N GLY A 23 1.74 43.37 -38.57
CA GLY A 23 0.86 42.32 -39.10
C GLY A 23 -0.07 41.78 -38.02
N ILE A 24 0.49 41.33 -36.90
CA ILE A 24 -0.23 40.81 -35.73
C ILE A 24 -1.30 41.79 -35.25
N ALA A 25 -0.96 43.07 -35.06
CA ALA A 25 -1.90 44.08 -34.59
C ALA A 25 -3.11 44.30 -35.54
N ARG A 26 -2.95 44.00 -36.83
CA ARG A 26 -3.98 44.17 -37.86
C ARG A 26 -4.93 42.97 -37.97
N VAL A 27 -4.52 41.78 -37.54
CA VAL A 27 -5.33 40.55 -37.61
C VAL A 27 -6.66 40.74 -36.90
N ARG A 28 -7.78 40.43 -37.55
CA ARG A 28 -9.15 40.45 -36.98
C ARG A 28 -9.69 39.02 -36.89
N TYR A 29 -10.77 38.83 -36.11
CA TYR A 29 -11.43 37.53 -35.97
C TYR A 29 -11.76 36.86 -37.32
N ARG A 30 -12.29 37.62 -38.28
CA ARG A 30 -12.62 37.09 -39.63
C ARG A 30 -11.39 36.55 -40.38
N ASP A 31 -10.21 37.07 -40.08
CA ASP A 31 -8.97 36.67 -40.73
C ASP A 31 -8.44 35.37 -40.10
N LEU A 32 -8.78 35.09 -38.83
CA LEU A 32 -8.44 33.83 -38.15
C LEU A 32 -9.30 32.63 -38.60
N ALA A 33 -10.42 32.87 -39.30
CA ALA A 33 -11.20 31.80 -39.92
C ALA A 33 -10.49 31.19 -41.15
N ASP A 34 -9.42 31.83 -41.63
CA ASP A 34 -8.52 31.26 -42.63
C ASP A 34 -7.43 30.42 -41.94
N PRO A 35 -7.33 29.11 -42.23
CA PRO A 35 -6.35 28.23 -41.62
C PRO A 35 -4.90 28.67 -41.84
N ASP A 36 -4.58 29.32 -42.98
CA ASP A 36 -3.21 29.74 -43.27
C ASP A 36 -2.80 30.93 -42.39
N VAL A 37 -3.70 31.88 -42.17
CA VAL A 37 -3.49 33.03 -41.29
C VAL A 37 -3.41 32.58 -39.83
N LEU A 38 -4.29 31.66 -39.40
CA LEU A 38 -4.23 31.09 -38.06
C LEU A 38 -2.93 30.32 -37.83
N ALA A 39 -2.53 29.46 -38.76
CA ALA A 39 -1.28 28.69 -38.67
C ALA A 39 -0.06 29.62 -38.60
N CYS A 40 -0.03 30.68 -39.41
CA CYS A 40 1.02 31.69 -39.35
C CYS A 40 1.04 32.39 -37.98
N MET A 41 -0.12 32.85 -37.47
CA MET A 41 -0.24 33.47 -36.13
C MET A 41 0.23 32.56 -35.00
N LEU A 42 -0.14 31.28 -35.03
CA LEU A 42 0.31 30.28 -34.07
C LEU A 42 1.82 30.03 -34.16
N ALA A 43 2.39 30.00 -35.38
CA ALA A 43 3.84 29.92 -35.56
C ALA A 43 4.56 31.14 -34.95
N ARG A 44 3.96 32.33 -35.04
CA ARG A 44 4.51 33.55 -34.40
C ARG A 44 4.48 33.53 -32.89
N CYS A 45 3.64 32.70 -32.26
CA CYS A 45 3.65 32.51 -30.80
C CYS A 45 4.95 31.83 -30.30
N ARG A 46 5.85 31.42 -31.20
CA ARG A 46 7.18 30.86 -30.87
C ARG A 46 8.33 31.79 -31.25
N ASP A 47 8.01 32.99 -31.74
CA ASP A 47 8.97 33.97 -32.19
C ASP A 47 9.48 34.80 -31.00
N ASP A 48 10.64 34.41 -30.47
CA ASP A 48 11.25 35.04 -29.30
C ASP A 48 11.98 36.36 -29.64
N GLN A 49 11.84 36.85 -30.87
CA GLN A 49 12.45 38.11 -31.25
C GLN A 49 11.78 39.28 -30.53
N ALA A 50 12.61 40.12 -29.91
CA ALA A 50 12.20 41.34 -29.26
C ALA A 50 11.81 42.41 -30.29
N VAL A 51 10.68 43.07 -30.04
CA VAL A 51 10.24 44.25 -30.77
C VAL A 51 10.37 45.46 -29.85
N PRO A 52 10.96 46.57 -30.32
CA PRO A 52 10.97 47.83 -29.56
C PRO A 52 9.53 48.27 -29.26
N GLY A 53 9.27 48.76 -28.04
CA GLY A 53 8.00 49.39 -27.70
C GLY A 53 7.67 50.55 -28.66
N GLU A 54 6.38 50.88 -28.82
CA GLU A 54 5.96 52.00 -29.67
C GLU A 54 6.70 53.30 -29.30
N PRO A 55 7.26 54.05 -30.28
CA PRO A 55 7.85 55.35 -29.99
C PRO A 55 6.75 56.32 -29.53
N PRO A 56 7.08 57.26 -28.62
CA PRO A 56 6.09 58.19 -28.08
C PRO A 56 5.40 58.98 -29.19
N ARG A 57 4.12 59.32 -28.96
CA ARG A 57 3.44 60.33 -29.77
C ARG A 57 4.24 61.64 -29.74
N PRO A 58 4.25 62.43 -30.83
CA PRO A 58 5.01 63.68 -30.88
C PRO A 58 4.59 64.60 -29.73
N GLY A 59 5.52 64.92 -28.81
CA GLY A 59 5.27 65.84 -27.69
C GLY A 59 5.69 65.37 -26.29
N ALA A 60 6.14 64.11 -26.10
CA ALA A 60 6.69 63.66 -24.82
C ALA A 60 8.19 64.00 -24.69
N ASP A 61 8.62 64.42 -23.49
CA ASP A 61 10.01 64.79 -23.19
C ASP A 61 10.95 63.57 -23.31
N PRO A 62 11.90 63.58 -24.26
CA PRO A 62 12.77 62.44 -24.54
C PRO A 62 13.80 62.15 -23.44
N ILE A 63 14.10 63.10 -22.55
CA ILE A 63 15.11 62.92 -21.50
C ILE A 63 14.50 62.21 -20.28
N ALA A 64 13.23 62.47 -19.96
CA ALA A 64 12.52 61.82 -18.88
C ALA A 64 12.28 60.31 -19.12
N ALA A 65 12.25 59.88 -20.38
CA ALA A 65 12.06 58.49 -20.80
C ALA A 65 13.28 57.59 -20.56
N PHE A 66 14.47 58.17 -20.49
CA PHE A 66 15.72 57.41 -20.48
C PHE A 66 16.13 56.95 -19.07
N PHE A 67 15.56 57.55 -18.02
CA PHE A 67 15.97 57.35 -16.63
C PHE A 67 14.91 56.71 -15.73
N ASP A 68 13.78 56.28 -16.27
CA ASP A 68 12.71 55.63 -15.50
C ASP A 68 12.80 54.09 -15.66
N PRO A 69 13.23 53.34 -14.63
CA PRO A 69 13.35 51.89 -14.69
C PRO A 69 11.99 51.16 -14.72
N ASP A 70 10.89 51.85 -14.42
CA ASP A 70 9.52 51.34 -14.58
C ASP A 70 8.90 51.75 -15.92
N ASP A 71 9.62 52.50 -16.76
CA ASP A 71 9.11 53.03 -18.03
C ASP A 71 8.68 51.87 -18.95
N PRO A 72 7.39 51.79 -19.32
CA PRO A 72 6.94 50.83 -20.34
C PRO A 72 7.68 50.99 -21.68
N ARG A 73 8.37 52.13 -21.91
CA ARG A 73 9.22 52.42 -23.08
C ARG A 73 10.50 51.57 -23.17
N ALA A 74 11.00 51.03 -22.05
CA ALA A 74 12.20 50.18 -22.00
C ALA A 74 11.88 48.68 -22.10
N ARG A 75 10.60 48.30 -22.10
CA ARG A 75 10.17 46.90 -22.16
C ARG A 75 10.09 46.48 -23.63
N SER A 76 11.11 45.78 -24.11
CA SER A 76 10.98 44.99 -25.32
C SER A 76 9.83 43.99 -25.14
N THR A 77 8.89 43.96 -26.08
CA THR A 77 7.82 42.94 -26.10
C THR A 77 8.20 41.89 -27.13
N ARG A 78 8.01 40.61 -26.81
CA ARG A 78 8.30 39.53 -27.76
C ARG A 78 7.20 39.45 -28.81
N VAL A 79 7.55 39.12 -30.05
CA VAL A 79 6.57 38.84 -31.12
C VAL A 79 5.58 37.76 -30.65
N ALA A 80 6.08 36.75 -29.92
CA ALA A 80 5.26 35.71 -29.31
C ALA A 80 4.12 36.24 -28.41
N ASP A 81 4.44 37.15 -27.49
CA ASP A 81 3.47 37.72 -26.55
C ASP A 81 2.41 38.57 -27.27
N LEU A 82 2.84 39.32 -28.30
CA LEU A 82 1.91 40.09 -29.13
C LEU A 82 0.95 39.19 -29.89
N ALA A 83 1.44 38.08 -30.45
CA ALA A 83 0.63 37.13 -31.20
C ALA A 83 -0.42 36.46 -30.30
N ALA A 84 -0.01 35.95 -29.14
CA ALA A 84 -0.91 35.31 -28.18
C ALA A 84 -1.91 36.29 -27.57
N ALA A 85 -1.49 37.50 -27.17
CA ALA A 85 -2.40 38.55 -26.69
C ALA A 85 -3.41 38.95 -27.77
N ARG A 86 -2.98 38.99 -29.05
CA ARG A 86 -3.89 39.26 -30.16
C ARG A 86 -4.93 38.15 -30.29
N LEU A 87 -4.52 36.88 -30.31
CA LEU A 87 -5.43 35.73 -30.40
C LEU A 87 -6.46 35.75 -29.28
N ALA A 88 -6.05 35.99 -28.03
CA ALA A 88 -6.95 36.14 -26.90
C ALA A 88 -7.95 37.30 -27.09
N ALA A 89 -7.46 38.47 -27.52
CA ALA A 89 -8.30 39.66 -27.69
C ALA A 89 -9.26 39.58 -28.89
N THR A 90 -8.92 38.85 -29.94
CA THR A 90 -9.77 38.70 -31.13
C THR A 90 -10.83 37.63 -30.99
N GLY A 91 -10.68 36.71 -30.04
CA GLY A 91 -11.45 35.47 -29.98
C GLY A 91 -10.83 34.38 -30.85
N PHE A 92 -10.93 33.14 -30.39
CA PHE A 92 -10.40 31.95 -31.07
C PHE A 92 -11.50 31.28 -31.91
N PRO A 93 -11.24 30.85 -33.16
CA PRO A 93 -12.23 30.15 -33.96
C PRO A 93 -12.68 28.82 -33.32
N SER A 94 -13.97 28.52 -33.41
CA SER A 94 -14.62 27.41 -32.71
C SER A 94 -14.49 26.04 -33.39
N ASP A 95 -13.97 26.00 -34.62
CA ASP A 95 -13.96 24.80 -35.44
C ASP A 95 -12.85 23.82 -35.03
N ARG A 96 -13.05 22.55 -35.39
CA ARG A 96 -12.15 21.45 -35.02
C ARG A 96 -10.74 21.60 -35.59
N ALA A 97 -10.58 22.20 -36.78
CA ALA A 97 -9.26 22.35 -37.41
C ALA A 97 -8.44 23.42 -36.68
N SER A 98 -9.08 24.52 -36.30
CA SER A 98 -8.47 25.57 -35.48
C SER A 98 -8.02 25.04 -34.13
N VAL A 99 -8.87 24.29 -33.42
CA VAL A 99 -8.53 23.66 -32.14
C VAL A 99 -7.35 22.69 -32.28
N ALA A 100 -7.33 21.87 -33.33
CA ALA A 100 -6.21 20.97 -33.60
C ALA A 100 -4.90 21.72 -33.88
N ALA A 101 -4.98 22.85 -34.61
CA ALA A 101 -3.81 23.69 -34.86
C ALA A 101 -3.25 24.30 -33.56
N LEU A 102 -4.12 24.75 -32.66
CA LEU A 102 -3.71 25.27 -31.34
C LEU A 102 -3.08 24.18 -30.48
N ALA A 103 -3.67 22.98 -30.42
CA ALA A 103 -3.09 21.84 -29.71
C ALA A 103 -1.69 21.48 -30.25
N GLY A 104 -1.54 21.48 -31.58
CA GLY A 104 -0.26 21.27 -32.25
C GLY A 104 0.77 22.35 -31.88
N ALA A 105 0.37 23.61 -31.83
CA ALA A 105 1.24 24.71 -31.42
C ALA A 105 1.68 24.60 -29.95
N LEU A 106 0.78 24.22 -29.03
CA LEU A 106 1.10 23.97 -27.63
C LEU A 106 2.09 22.82 -27.43
N SER A 107 2.00 21.79 -28.28
CA SER A 107 2.86 20.60 -28.20
C SER A 107 4.32 20.88 -28.62
N LEU A 108 4.59 22.05 -29.17
CA LEU A 108 5.91 22.46 -29.67
C LEU A 108 6.66 23.38 -28.68
N ASP A 109 6.33 23.31 -27.38
CA ASP A 109 6.96 24.07 -26.29
C ASP A 109 6.96 25.60 -26.55
N PRO A 110 5.77 26.23 -26.56
CA PRO A 110 5.65 27.65 -26.85
C PRO A 110 6.12 28.51 -25.66
N PRO A 111 6.83 29.62 -25.88
CA PRO A 111 7.08 30.60 -24.83
C PRO A 111 5.78 31.27 -24.36
N GLY A 112 5.71 31.58 -23.06
CA GLY A 112 4.80 32.58 -22.52
C GLY A 112 3.31 32.25 -22.60
N THR A 113 2.54 33.13 -23.27
CA THR A 113 1.10 33.39 -23.06
C THR A 113 0.13 32.53 -23.88
N LEU A 114 0.62 31.66 -24.78
CA LEU A 114 -0.22 30.79 -25.60
C LEU A 114 -1.12 29.82 -24.81
N PRO A 115 -0.68 29.22 -23.66
CA PRO A 115 -1.56 28.44 -22.81
C PRO A 115 -2.80 29.21 -22.33
N GLY A 116 -2.67 30.51 -22.08
CA GLY A 116 -3.80 31.37 -21.69
C GLY A 116 -4.86 31.50 -22.79
N VAL A 117 -4.46 31.48 -24.06
CA VAL A 117 -5.39 31.45 -25.20
C VAL A 117 -6.18 30.16 -25.22
N ALA A 118 -5.53 29.02 -24.95
CA ALA A 118 -6.18 27.72 -24.90
C ALA A 118 -7.15 27.59 -23.72
N ILE A 119 -6.76 28.10 -22.54
CA ILE A 119 -7.66 28.18 -21.38
C ILE A 119 -8.89 29.03 -21.72
N THR A 120 -8.68 30.21 -22.31
CA THR A 120 -9.78 31.12 -22.70
C THR A 120 -10.71 30.45 -23.70
N ALA A 121 -10.17 29.75 -24.71
CA ALA A 121 -10.96 29.01 -25.70
C ALA A 121 -11.80 27.90 -25.06
N LEU A 122 -11.28 27.19 -24.06
CA LEU A 122 -12.02 26.16 -23.32
C LEU A 122 -13.11 26.76 -22.42
N ILE A 123 -12.90 27.97 -21.88
CA ILE A 123 -13.79 28.62 -20.92
C ILE A 123 -14.94 29.39 -21.58
N ASP A 124 -14.64 30.18 -22.61
CA ASP A 124 -15.59 31.14 -23.18
C ASP A 124 -16.76 30.47 -23.93
N GLY A 125 -16.64 29.16 -24.18
CA GLY A 125 -17.66 28.35 -24.80
C GLY A 125 -17.85 28.63 -26.30
N GLY A 126 -18.80 27.93 -26.92
CA GLY A 126 -19.10 28.10 -28.34
C GLY A 126 -18.21 27.30 -29.30
N LEU A 127 -17.39 26.36 -28.79
CA LEU A 127 -16.67 25.38 -29.60
C LEU A 127 -17.67 24.44 -30.29
N GLU A 128 -17.41 24.10 -31.55
CA GLU A 128 -18.27 23.19 -32.33
C GLU A 128 -18.29 21.77 -31.74
N ASP A 129 -17.17 21.36 -31.13
CA ASP A 129 -16.96 20.05 -30.50
C ASP A 129 -16.25 20.25 -29.14
N PRO A 130 -17.00 20.57 -28.06
CA PRO A 130 -16.41 20.82 -26.75
C PRO A 130 -15.65 19.61 -26.18
N GLU A 131 -16.15 18.39 -26.39
CA GLU A 131 -15.46 17.16 -25.97
C GLU A 131 -14.15 16.99 -26.75
N GLY A 132 -14.18 17.08 -28.07
CA GLY A 132 -13.00 17.00 -28.91
C GLY A 132 -11.96 18.07 -28.55
N ALA A 133 -12.40 19.26 -28.15
CA ALA A 133 -11.51 20.32 -27.70
C ALA A 133 -10.84 20.03 -26.36
N LEU A 134 -11.57 19.50 -25.37
CA LEU A 134 -10.96 19.05 -24.11
C LEU A 134 -9.90 17.99 -24.39
N ARG A 135 -10.22 16.99 -25.21
CA ARG A 135 -9.29 15.90 -25.57
C ARG A 135 -8.06 16.39 -26.36
N ALA A 136 -8.18 17.49 -27.10
CA ALA A 136 -7.08 18.06 -27.87
C ALA A 136 -6.19 19.01 -27.04
N LEU A 137 -6.79 19.87 -26.22
CA LEU A 137 -6.09 20.98 -25.57
C LEU A 137 -5.59 20.65 -24.16
N ILE A 138 -6.28 19.80 -23.40
CA ILE A 138 -5.87 19.48 -22.03
C ILE A 138 -4.54 18.72 -21.97
N PRO A 139 -4.26 17.68 -22.79
CA PRO A 139 -2.98 16.98 -22.73
C PRO A 139 -1.73 17.86 -22.90
N PRO A 140 -1.63 18.75 -23.91
CA PRO A 140 -0.46 19.64 -24.01
C PRO A 140 -0.42 20.69 -22.88
N LEU A 141 -1.55 21.12 -22.33
CA LEU A 141 -1.56 22.00 -21.15
C LEU A 141 -1.02 21.30 -19.89
N ILE A 142 -1.33 20.01 -19.70
CA ILE A 142 -0.74 19.17 -18.64
C ILE A 142 0.78 19.06 -18.85
N ALA A 143 1.23 18.81 -20.09
CA ALA A 143 2.65 18.69 -20.40
C ALA A 143 3.44 19.99 -20.11
N LEU A 144 2.78 21.14 -20.21
CA LEU A 144 3.32 22.45 -19.89
C LEU A 144 3.14 22.84 -18.40
N ASP A 145 2.64 21.93 -17.56
CA ASP A 145 2.36 22.14 -16.13
C ASP A 145 1.48 23.38 -15.84
N VAL A 146 0.48 23.59 -16.70
CA VAL A 146 -0.44 24.73 -16.60
C VAL A 146 -1.56 24.39 -15.61
N PRO A 147 -1.85 25.25 -14.61
CA PRO A 147 -3.03 25.06 -13.75
C PRO A 147 -4.33 25.14 -14.54
N LEU A 148 -5.25 24.20 -14.30
CA LEU A 148 -6.52 24.06 -15.00
C LEU A 148 -7.73 24.36 -14.09
N TYR A 149 -7.52 24.89 -12.89
CA TYR A 149 -8.57 25.29 -11.94
C TYR A 149 -9.69 26.13 -12.59
N GLU A 150 -9.35 27.11 -13.42
CA GLU A 150 -10.35 27.96 -14.09
C GLU A 150 -11.18 27.19 -15.11
N VAL A 151 -10.55 26.25 -15.84
CA VAL A 151 -11.24 25.37 -16.78
C VAL A 151 -12.19 24.47 -16.02
N ILE A 152 -11.74 23.82 -14.95
CA ILE A 152 -12.56 22.94 -14.10
C ILE A 152 -13.75 23.70 -13.52
N ALA A 153 -13.52 24.88 -12.93
CA ALA A 153 -14.54 25.68 -12.26
C ALA A 153 -15.64 26.20 -13.20
N ARG A 154 -15.35 26.32 -14.50
CA ARG A 154 -16.31 26.78 -15.52
C ARG A 154 -16.82 25.66 -16.43
N SER A 155 -16.31 24.44 -16.26
CA SER A 155 -16.75 23.27 -17.02
C SER A 155 -18.17 22.84 -16.65
N SER A 156 -18.90 22.32 -17.62
CA SER A 156 -20.21 21.70 -17.38
C SER A 156 -20.06 20.31 -16.74
N ALA A 157 -21.14 19.79 -16.16
CA ALA A 157 -21.15 18.43 -15.59
C ALA A 157 -20.79 17.34 -16.62
N GLU A 158 -21.08 17.57 -17.91
CA GLU A 158 -20.75 16.66 -19.01
C GLU A 158 -19.24 16.61 -19.32
N ALA A 159 -18.49 17.66 -18.94
CA ALA A 159 -17.06 17.74 -19.17
C ALA A 159 -16.23 17.03 -18.08
N TRP A 160 -16.76 16.88 -16.85
CA TRP A 160 -16.01 16.27 -15.75
C TRP A 160 -15.60 14.81 -15.99
N PRO A 161 -16.43 13.94 -16.57
CA PRO A 161 -16.00 12.58 -16.92
C PRO A 161 -14.81 12.57 -17.90
N ILE A 162 -14.77 13.49 -18.85
CA ILE A 162 -13.67 13.61 -19.82
C ILE A 162 -12.41 14.10 -19.11
N LEU A 163 -12.52 15.14 -18.27
CA LEU A 163 -11.39 15.65 -17.49
C LEU A 163 -10.84 14.58 -16.54
N ALA A 164 -11.71 13.80 -15.90
CA ALA A 164 -11.32 12.71 -15.02
C ALA A 164 -10.68 11.53 -15.77
N GLU A 165 -11.16 11.22 -16.98
CA GLU A 165 -10.51 10.25 -17.89
C GLU A 165 -9.08 10.72 -18.24
N LEU A 166 -8.94 11.98 -18.65
CA LEU A 166 -7.64 12.59 -18.99
C LEU A 166 -6.70 12.68 -17.80
N ALA A 167 -7.24 12.75 -16.58
CA ALA A 167 -6.46 12.74 -15.35
C ALA A 167 -5.86 11.37 -15.01
N THR A 168 -6.35 10.27 -15.61
CA THR A 168 -6.05 8.90 -15.18
C THR A 168 -5.40 8.01 -16.24
N ALA A 169 -5.23 8.48 -17.48
CA ALA A 169 -4.62 7.69 -18.56
C ALA A 169 -3.86 8.55 -19.60
N PRO A 170 -2.56 8.84 -19.41
CA PRO A 170 -1.72 8.50 -18.25
C PRO A 170 -2.12 9.31 -17.00
N LEU A 171 -1.65 8.88 -15.82
CA LEU A 171 -1.93 9.63 -14.58
C LEU A 171 -1.35 11.05 -14.70
N ALA A 172 -2.21 12.05 -14.51
CA ALA A 172 -1.84 13.45 -14.41
C ALA A 172 -2.15 13.93 -12.99
N PRO A 173 -1.21 13.78 -12.02
CA PRO A 173 -1.47 13.98 -10.60
C PRO A 173 -2.01 15.36 -10.27
N ARG A 174 -1.50 16.39 -10.96
CA ARG A 174 -1.96 17.77 -10.80
C ARG A 174 -3.42 17.91 -11.21
N LEU A 175 -3.78 17.55 -12.45
CA LEU A 175 -5.18 17.64 -12.91
C LEU A 175 -6.12 16.85 -11.99
N TRP A 176 -5.70 15.64 -11.56
CA TRP A 176 -6.49 14.85 -10.63
C TRP A 176 -6.70 15.56 -9.28
N GLN A 177 -5.64 16.13 -8.70
CA GLN A 177 -5.74 16.93 -7.47
C GLN A 177 -6.64 18.17 -7.65
N GLU A 178 -6.53 18.86 -8.79
CA GLU A 178 -7.38 20.03 -9.09
C GLU A 178 -8.87 19.65 -9.20
N LEU A 179 -9.17 18.48 -9.76
CA LEU A 179 -10.54 17.94 -9.83
C LEU A 179 -11.07 17.54 -8.44
N LEU A 180 -10.25 16.88 -7.61
CA LEU A 180 -10.63 16.51 -6.24
C LEU A 180 -10.91 17.74 -5.36
N ASN A 181 -10.16 18.82 -5.58
CA ASN A 181 -10.36 20.10 -4.89
C ASN A 181 -11.64 20.85 -5.34
N HIS A 182 -12.30 20.41 -6.42
CA HIS A 182 -13.53 21.01 -6.92
C HIS A 182 -14.73 20.11 -6.57
N PRO A 183 -15.54 20.44 -5.54
CA PRO A 183 -16.58 19.53 -5.03
C PRO A 183 -17.52 18.94 -6.10
N PRO A 184 -17.96 19.71 -7.12
CA PRO A 184 -18.80 19.15 -8.18
C PRO A 184 -18.11 18.09 -9.05
N ALA A 185 -16.79 18.16 -9.24
CA ALA A 185 -16.01 17.22 -10.05
C ALA A 185 -15.34 16.11 -9.22
N HIS A 186 -15.41 16.19 -7.89
CA HIS A 186 -14.74 15.27 -6.97
C HIS A 186 -15.13 13.81 -7.24
N ASP A 187 -16.43 13.50 -7.23
CA ASP A 187 -16.93 12.14 -7.42
C ASP A 187 -16.51 11.56 -8.77
N ALA A 188 -16.54 12.38 -9.83
CA ALA A 188 -16.08 11.96 -11.15
C ALA A 188 -14.58 11.61 -11.18
N ALA A 189 -13.76 12.34 -10.42
CA ALA A 189 -12.33 12.09 -10.31
C ALA A 189 -12.01 10.81 -9.53
N VAL A 190 -12.73 10.55 -8.43
CA VAL A 190 -12.62 9.30 -7.65
C VAL A 190 -13.08 8.12 -8.50
N ASP A 191 -14.23 8.24 -9.18
CA ASP A 191 -14.80 7.20 -10.05
C ASP A 191 -13.90 6.84 -11.23
N ALA A 192 -13.25 7.83 -11.83
CA ALA A 192 -12.32 7.61 -12.93
C ALA A 192 -11.10 6.81 -12.47
N VAL A 193 -10.46 7.16 -11.35
CA VAL A 193 -9.31 6.39 -10.83
C VAL A 193 -9.72 4.97 -10.47
N ARG A 194 -10.87 4.82 -9.81
CA ARG A 194 -11.43 3.52 -9.43
C ARG A 194 -11.69 2.64 -10.65
N THR A 195 -12.40 3.15 -11.64
CA THR A 195 -12.73 2.44 -12.88
C THR A 195 -11.48 2.14 -13.71
N SER A 196 -10.57 3.09 -13.86
CA SER A 196 -9.33 2.93 -14.63
C SER A 196 -8.39 1.91 -13.99
N THR A 197 -8.30 1.88 -12.65
CA THR A 197 -7.51 0.88 -11.93
C THR A 197 -8.13 -0.51 -12.07
N ARG A 198 -9.44 -0.66 -11.84
CA ARG A 198 -10.15 -1.96 -11.96
C ARG A 198 -10.13 -2.54 -13.36
N SER A 199 -10.20 -1.68 -14.38
CA SER A 199 -10.11 -2.09 -15.79
C SER A 199 -8.68 -2.37 -16.27
N GLY A 200 -7.67 -2.06 -15.45
CA GLY A 200 -6.24 -2.20 -15.80
C GLY A 200 -5.75 -1.17 -16.83
N ARG A 201 -6.53 -0.13 -17.12
CA ARG A 201 -6.11 1.00 -17.96
C ARG A 201 -5.08 1.88 -17.25
N LEU A 202 -5.28 2.11 -15.96
CA LEU A 202 -4.30 2.76 -15.09
C LEU A 202 -3.39 1.69 -14.48
N GLN A 203 -2.11 1.73 -14.83
CA GLN A 203 -1.06 0.86 -14.30
C GLN A 203 -0.02 1.71 -13.56
N PRO A 204 -0.34 2.15 -12.33
CA PRO A 204 0.49 3.10 -11.62
C PRO A 204 1.81 2.44 -11.20
N THR A 205 2.90 3.21 -11.28
CA THR A 205 4.15 2.91 -10.57
C THR A 205 3.93 2.87 -9.06
N ALA A 206 4.89 2.34 -8.30
CA ALA A 206 4.77 2.28 -6.84
C ALA A 206 4.55 3.67 -6.20
N ALA A 207 5.24 4.71 -6.69
CA ALA A 207 5.10 6.08 -6.19
C ALA A 207 3.74 6.69 -6.51
N GLU A 208 3.23 6.44 -7.72
CA GLU A 208 1.89 6.88 -8.13
C GLU A 208 0.80 6.13 -7.35
N ALA A 209 0.94 4.83 -7.13
CA ALA A 209 0.03 4.04 -6.31
C ALA A 209 -0.02 4.58 -4.87
N ALA A 210 1.13 4.92 -4.26
CA ALA A 210 1.18 5.48 -2.92
C ALA A 210 0.49 6.85 -2.86
N SER A 211 0.72 7.68 -3.88
CA SER A 211 0.08 9.00 -4.01
C SER A 211 -1.44 8.88 -4.14
N ILE A 212 -1.93 7.98 -4.99
CA ILE A 212 -3.37 7.74 -5.17
C ILE A 212 -4.00 7.28 -3.85
N LEU A 213 -3.45 6.24 -3.23
CA LEU A 213 -4.00 5.65 -2.01
C LEU A 213 -4.04 6.65 -0.87
N GLY A 214 -2.98 7.43 -0.68
CA GLY A 214 -2.95 8.38 0.41
C GLY A 214 -3.76 9.65 0.18
N VAL A 215 -3.97 10.07 -1.08
CA VAL A 215 -4.98 11.09 -1.39
C VAL A 215 -6.37 10.58 -1.02
N LEU A 216 -6.73 9.35 -1.39
CA LEU A 216 -8.04 8.77 -1.03
C LEU A 216 -8.22 8.70 0.50
N VAL A 217 -7.18 8.33 1.25
CA VAL A 217 -7.25 8.35 2.72
C VAL A 217 -7.42 9.77 3.25
N ALA A 218 -6.68 10.75 2.74
CA ALA A 218 -6.76 12.14 3.19
C ALA A 218 -8.15 12.77 2.94
N TRP A 219 -8.82 12.36 1.87
CA TRP A 219 -10.19 12.80 1.55
C TRP A 219 -11.29 11.97 2.22
N GLY A 220 -10.95 10.86 2.88
CA GLY A 220 -11.94 9.98 3.52
C GLY A 220 -12.70 9.07 2.54
N GLU A 221 -12.14 8.83 1.35
CA GLU A 221 -12.75 8.04 0.28
C GLU A 221 -12.55 6.52 0.52
N HIS A 222 -13.12 6.01 1.63
CA HIS A 222 -12.89 4.64 2.11
C HIS A 222 -13.35 3.57 1.11
N ASP A 223 -14.54 3.71 0.51
CA ASP A 223 -15.07 2.72 -0.42
C ASP A 223 -14.19 2.60 -1.67
N ALA A 224 -13.80 3.73 -2.26
CA ALA A 224 -12.90 3.76 -3.41
C ALA A 224 -11.51 3.23 -3.06
N LEU A 225 -10.99 3.57 -1.89
CA LEU A 225 -9.71 3.05 -1.38
C LEU A 225 -9.72 1.53 -1.33
N ILE A 226 -10.75 0.92 -0.76
CA ILE A 226 -10.87 -0.53 -0.61
C ILE A 226 -10.81 -1.21 -1.98
N GLU A 227 -11.66 -0.77 -2.91
CA GLU A 227 -11.72 -1.34 -4.26
C GLU A 227 -10.37 -1.21 -5.02
N ILE A 228 -9.67 -0.09 -4.83
CA ILE A 228 -8.38 0.15 -5.46
C ILE A 228 -7.28 -0.70 -4.81
N VAL A 229 -7.26 -0.82 -3.48
CA VAL A 229 -6.32 -1.68 -2.74
C VAL A 229 -6.46 -3.14 -3.16
N GLU A 230 -7.68 -3.63 -3.37
CA GLU A 230 -7.91 -5.01 -3.82
C GLU A 230 -7.19 -5.34 -5.13
N VAL A 231 -7.10 -4.36 -6.04
CA VAL A 231 -6.39 -4.49 -7.32
C VAL A 231 -4.89 -4.27 -7.15
N LEU A 232 -4.49 -3.23 -6.41
CA LEU A 232 -3.09 -2.82 -6.29
C LEU A 232 -2.26 -3.69 -5.35
N GLN A 233 -2.87 -4.40 -4.39
CA GLN A 233 -2.14 -5.30 -3.48
C GLN A 233 -1.38 -6.43 -4.21
N ARG A 234 -1.78 -6.76 -5.44
CA ARG A 234 -1.11 -7.81 -6.22
C ARG A 234 0.27 -7.37 -6.72
N PRO A 235 0.42 -6.25 -7.47
CA PRO A 235 1.73 -5.72 -7.82
C PRO A 235 2.44 -5.06 -6.63
N TRP A 236 1.69 -4.51 -5.67
CA TRP A 236 2.20 -3.71 -4.56
C TRP A 236 1.63 -4.21 -3.21
N PRO A 237 2.19 -5.27 -2.61
CA PRO A 237 1.62 -5.89 -1.40
C PRO A 237 1.43 -4.93 -0.21
N TRP A 238 2.25 -3.88 -0.10
CA TRP A 238 2.11 -2.83 0.92
C TRP A 238 0.84 -1.99 0.78
N ALA A 239 0.11 -2.03 -0.35
CA ALA A 239 -1.12 -1.26 -0.54
C ALA A 239 -2.17 -1.55 0.55
N VAL A 240 -2.18 -2.77 1.09
CA VAL A 240 -3.08 -3.17 2.19
C VAL A 240 -2.89 -2.34 3.46
N ALA A 241 -1.70 -1.74 3.67
CA ALA A 241 -1.43 -0.84 4.78
C ALA A 241 -2.36 0.36 4.80
N TRP A 242 -2.71 0.89 3.62
CA TRP A 242 -3.59 2.07 3.51
C TRP A 242 -5.01 1.76 3.97
N TRP A 243 -5.52 0.56 3.67
CA TRP A 243 -6.81 0.12 4.19
C TRP A 243 -6.78 -0.06 5.72
N ALA A 244 -5.68 -0.57 6.29
CA ALA A 244 -5.54 -0.67 7.74
C ALA A 244 -5.66 0.70 8.44
N LEU A 245 -5.18 1.77 7.81
CA LEU A 245 -5.17 3.11 8.42
C LEU A 245 -6.39 3.99 8.10
N ALA A 246 -7.19 3.62 7.11
CA ALA A 246 -8.26 4.47 6.55
C ALA A 246 -9.21 5.06 7.60
N GLU A 247 -9.68 4.28 8.58
CA GLU A 247 -10.68 4.72 9.58
C GLU A 247 -10.12 4.91 11.00
N ALA A 248 -8.80 5.02 11.14
CA ALA A 248 -8.20 5.25 12.46
C ALA A 248 -8.62 6.62 13.04
N PRO A 249 -8.95 6.74 14.34
CA PRO A 249 -8.96 8.06 14.99
C PRO A 249 -7.55 8.65 14.88
N GLY A 250 -7.41 9.78 14.17
CA GLY A 250 -6.10 10.32 13.78
C GLY A 250 -5.53 9.71 12.50
N ALA A 251 -6.36 9.12 11.64
CA ALA A 251 -6.00 8.60 10.32
C ALA A 251 -5.25 9.62 9.47
N GLU A 252 -5.56 10.91 9.57
CA GLU A 252 -4.80 11.96 8.89
C GLU A 252 -3.33 12.01 9.37
N ALA A 253 -3.11 11.91 10.68
CA ALA A 253 -1.76 11.86 11.26
C ALA A 253 -1.07 10.52 10.92
N ALA A 254 -1.78 9.39 11.02
CA ALA A 254 -1.26 8.08 10.66
C ALA A 254 -1.00 7.92 9.15
N ALA A 255 -1.77 8.59 8.29
CA ALA A 255 -1.59 8.63 6.84
C ALA A 255 -0.43 9.55 6.46
N SER A 256 -0.30 10.70 7.13
CA SER A 256 0.89 11.56 7.00
C SER A 256 2.15 10.82 7.45
N ASP A 257 2.07 10.06 8.55
CA ASP A 257 3.16 9.22 9.03
C ASP A 257 3.43 8.06 8.06
N LEU A 258 2.41 7.38 7.53
CA LEU A 258 2.56 6.32 6.52
C LEU A 258 3.16 6.85 5.22
N PHE A 259 2.75 8.04 4.77
CA PHE A 259 3.38 8.74 3.65
C PHE A 259 4.85 9.02 3.93
N ALA A 260 5.16 9.56 5.10
CA ALA A 260 6.53 9.79 5.52
C ALA A 260 7.33 8.47 5.58
N TRP A 261 6.75 7.39 6.10
CA TRP A 261 7.41 6.08 6.20
C TRP A 261 7.58 5.38 4.86
N LEU A 262 6.69 5.60 3.90
CA LEU A 262 6.79 5.07 2.53
C LEU A 262 7.71 5.92 1.64
N ALA A 263 7.80 7.22 1.91
CA ALA A 263 8.66 8.15 1.19
C ALA A 263 10.10 8.20 1.74
N ASP A 264 10.27 7.88 3.03
CA ASP A 264 11.58 7.73 3.66
C ASP A 264 12.17 6.37 3.26
N PRO A 265 13.35 6.32 2.60
CA PRO A 265 14.08 5.07 2.39
C PRO A 265 14.53 4.41 3.71
N THR A 266 14.28 5.05 4.85
CA THR A 266 14.54 4.64 6.23
C THR A 266 13.37 5.03 7.16
N PRO A 267 12.36 4.17 7.31
CA PRO A 267 12.57 2.91 7.98
C PRO A 267 12.91 1.80 7.00
N THR A 268 13.68 0.82 7.46
CA THR A 268 13.78 -0.44 6.73
C THR A 268 12.36 -0.94 6.45
N PRO A 269 12.02 -1.38 5.23
CA PRO A 269 10.69 -1.91 4.89
C PRO A 269 10.15 -2.98 5.86
N ALA A 270 11.01 -3.56 6.70
CA ALA A 270 10.72 -4.52 7.75
C ALA A 270 10.01 -3.95 9.01
N ASP A 271 10.18 -2.67 9.37
CA ASP A 271 9.59 -2.12 10.61
C ASP A 271 8.16 -1.58 10.40
N LEU A 272 7.81 -1.29 9.15
CA LEU A 272 6.52 -0.74 8.77
C LEU A 272 5.35 -1.70 9.08
N PRO A 273 5.42 -3.01 8.76
CA PRO A 273 4.38 -3.96 9.15
C PRO A 273 4.12 -4.01 10.66
N ALA A 274 5.16 -3.89 11.49
CA ALA A 274 5.02 -3.92 12.95
C ALA A 274 4.22 -2.69 13.47
N ARG A 275 4.49 -1.49 12.93
CA ARG A 275 3.75 -0.27 13.31
C ARG A 275 2.30 -0.32 12.87
N ILE A 276 2.04 -0.82 11.67
CA ILE A 276 0.66 -0.98 11.17
C ILE A 276 -0.09 -2.01 12.02
N ALA A 277 0.56 -3.12 12.36
CA ALA A 277 0.00 -4.12 13.26
C ALA A 277 -0.35 -3.55 14.63
N GLU A 278 0.51 -2.74 15.23
CA GLU A 278 0.22 -2.05 16.50
C GLU A 278 -1.04 -1.19 16.39
N ALA A 279 -1.16 -0.38 15.33
CA ALA A 279 -2.36 0.41 15.08
C ALA A 279 -3.62 -0.46 14.91
N MET A 280 -3.51 -1.57 14.17
CA MET A 280 -4.60 -2.54 13.98
C MET A 280 -5.03 -3.21 15.29
N VAL A 281 -4.08 -3.61 16.14
CA VAL A 281 -4.36 -4.24 17.44
C VAL A 281 -5.18 -3.30 18.33
N HIS A 282 -4.87 -2.00 18.32
CA HIS A 282 -5.63 -1.00 19.07
C HIS A 282 -7.05 -0.77 18.56
N GLN A 283 -7.28 -0.87 17.25
CA GLN A 283 -8.58 -0.61 16.63
C GLN A 283 -9.55 -1.79 16.71
N GLY A 284 -9.02 -3.02 16.80
CA GLY A 284 -9.83 -4.24 16.81
C GLY A 284 -10.24 -4.71 15.40
N PRO A 285 -10.82 -5.93 15.29
CA PRO A 285 -11.05 -6.59 14.00
C PRO A 285 -12.06 -5.84 13.12
N ARG A 286 -11.70 -5.70 11.84
CA ARG A 286 -12.53 -5.04 10.82
C ARG A 286 -13.13 -6.06 9.84
N PRO A 287 -14.46 -6.04 9.61
CA PRO A 287 -15.07 -6.87 8.58
C PRO A 287 -14.49 -6.56 7.20
N GLY A 288 -14.19 -7.61 6.42
CA GLY A 288 -13.71 -7.49 5.04
C GLY A 288 -12.24 -7.12 4.87
N PHE A 289 -11.53 -6.73 5.94
CA PHE A 289 -10.10 -6.46 5.84
C PHE A 289 -9.33 -7.73 5.41
N PRO A 290 -8.46 -7.66 4.38
CA PRO A 290 -7.81 -8.83 3.80
C PRO A 290 -6.59 -9.20 4.65
N LEU A 291 -6.83 -9.69 5.86
CA LEU A 291 -5.79 -9.98 6.85
C LEU A 291 -4.75 -10.95 6.30
N GLY A 292 -5.16 -11.98 5.56
CA GLY A 292 -4.22 -12.88 4.89
C GLY A 292 -3.27 -12.18 3.90
N ALA A 293 -3.71 -11.13 3.20
CA ALA A 293 -2.83 -10.37 2.31
C ALA A 293 -1.82 -9.54 3.11
N PHE A 294 -2.26 -8.89 4.20
CA PHE A 294 -1.38 -8.20 5.13
C PHE A 294 -0.33 -9.14 5.72
N LEU A 295 -0.72 -10.31 6.22
CA LEU A 295 0.22 -11.29 6.80
C LEU A 295 1.26 -11.76 5.79
N ARG A 296 0.87 -12.05 4.54
CA ARG A 296 1.83 -12.42 3.48
C ARG A 296 2.87 -11.33 3.24
N TRP A 297 2.44 -10.07 3.21
CA TRP A 297 3.35 -8.94 3.03
C TRP A 297 4.23 -8.71 4.26
N ALA A 298 3.65 -8.74 5.45
CA ALA A 298 4.34 -8.52 6.71
C ALA A 298 5.35 -9.63 7.04
N GLY A 299 5.08 -10.86 6.61
CA GLY A 299 5.89 -12.04 6.91
C GLY A 299 5.73 -12.57 8.35
N HIS A 300 5.04 -11.83 9.22
CA HIS A 300 4.72 -12.15 10.60
C HIS A 300 3.35 -11.61 11.02
N ASP A 301 2.81 -12.14 12.12
CA ASP A 301 1.50 -11.72 12.65
C ASP A 301 1.56 -10.45 13.50
N HIS A 302 2.71 -10.15 14.11
CA HIS A 302 2.92 -8.99 14.98
C HIS A 302 1.83 -8.81 16.08
N GLY A 303 1.26 -9.91 16.58
CA GLY A 303 0.21 -9.90 17.60
C GLY A 303 -1.20 -9.60 17.08
N VAL A 304 -1.38 -9.34 15.78
CA VAL A 304 -2.71 -9.06 15.20
C VAL A 304 -3.65 -10.25 15.37
N LEU A 305 -3.14 -11.47 15.15
CA LEU A 305 -3.94 -12.70 15.25
C LEU A 305 -4.39 -13.01 16.68
N GLU A 306 -3.60 -12.65 17.70
CA GLU A 306 -4.02 -12.81 19.09
C GLU A 306 -5.24 -11.96 19.42
N ARG A 307 -5.39 -10.81 18.76
CA ARG A 307 -6.48 -9.87 19.00
C ARG A 307 -7.66 -10.07 18.06
N TRP A 308 -7.40 -10.36 16.79
CA TRP A 308 -8.41 -10.41 15.73
C TRP A 308 -8.88 -11.84 15.42
N GLY A 309 -8.10 -12.84 15.82
CA GLY A 309 -8.32 -14.23 15.44
C GLY A 309 -8.03 -14.50 13.95
N VAL A 310 -8.54 -15.62 13.44
CA VAL A 310 -8.43 -16.02 12.03
C VAL A 310 -9.81 -15.82 11.38
N PRO A 311 -10.05 -14.69 10.69
CA PRO A 311 -11.41 -14.31 10.27
C PRO A 311 -11.89 -15.04 9.02
N ASP A 312 -10.99 -15.58 8.20
CA ASP A 312 -11.31 -16.14 6.90
C ASP A 312 -10.37 -17.27 6.46
N ALA A 313 -10.78 -18.00 5.42
CA ALA A 313 -10.03 -19.12 4.85
C ALA A 313 -8.73 -18.71 4.16
N ILE A 314 -8.60 -17.44 3.70
CA ILE A 314 -7.38 -16.94 3.07
C ILE A 314 -6.29 -16.78 4.13
N THR A 315 -6.66 -16.22 5.28
CA THR A 315 -5.82 -16.07 6.47
C THR A 315 -5.40 -17.43 6.99
N ALA A 316 -6.34 -18.37 7.15
CA ALA A 316 -6.02 -19.74 7.53
C ALA A 316 -5.00 -20.37 6.57
N ARG A 317 -5.19 -20.23 5.25
CA ARG A 317 -4.23 -20.76 4.27
C ARG A 317 -2.83 -20.16 4.40
N VAL A 318 -2.70 -18.86 4.70
CA VAL A 318 -1.39 -18.23 4.94
C VAL A 318 -0.69 -18.85 6.15
N LEU A 319 -1.45 -19.13 7.21
CA LEU A 319 -0.90 -19.80 8.39
C LEU A 319 -0.49 -21.23 8.07
N SER A 320 -1.28 -21.97 7.29
CA SER A 320 -0.89 -23.31 6.82
C SER A 320 0.38 -23.27 5.98
N ASP A 321 0.53 -22.27 5.10
CA ASP A 321 1.76 -22.07 4.32
C ASP A 321 2.97 -21.83 5.24
N TRP A 322 2.82 -21.04 6.31
CA TRP A 322 3.87 -20.83 7.31
C TRP A 322 4.20 -22.09 8.12
N VAL A 323 3.21 -22.92 8.44
CA VAL A 323 3.41 -24.23 9.07
C VAL A 323 4.23 -25.15 8.16
N CYS A 324 3.91 -25.18 6.87
CA CYS A 324 4.64 -25.98 5.88
C CYS A 324 6.07 -25.48 5.60
N ALA A 325 6.33 -24.18 5.79
CA ALA A 325 7.64 -23.56 5.62
C ALA A 325 8.50 -23.59 6.90
N ILE A 326 8.33 -24.63 7.75
CA ILE A 326 8.94 -24.73 9.07
C ILE A 326 10.47 -24.59 9.09
N ASP A 327 11.15 -25.07 8.03
CA ASP A 327 12.61 -25.03 7.93
C ASP A 327 13.17 -23.59 7.87
N GLU A 328 12.33 -22.58 7.59
CA GLU A 328 12.73 -21.17 7.57
C GLU A 328 12.66 -20.51 8.95
N ASP A 329 11.59 -20.78 9.71
CA ASP A 329 11.32 -20.15 11.01
C ASP A 329 10.36 -21.01 11.84
N LEU A 330 10.95 -21.81 12.73
CA LEU A 330 10.23 -22.73 13.61
C LEU A 330 9.25 -22.00 14.55
N ASP A 331 9.62 -20.84 15.08
CA ASP A 331 8.79 -20.08 16.02
C ASP A 331 7.57 -19.48 15.33
N ARG A 332 7.72 -19.00 14.08
CA ARG A 332 6.59 -18.54 13.27
C ARG A 332 5.64 -19.68 12.94
N ALA A 333 6.17 -20.84 12.54
CA ALA A 333 5.37 -22.01 12.20
C ALA A 333 4.55 -22.53 13.40
N TRP A 334 5.16 -22.56 14.60
CA TRP A 334 4.46 -22.90 15.84
C TRP A 334 3.36 -21.88 16.21
N ARG A 335 3.63 -20.58 16.10
CA ARG A 335 2.59 -19.55 16.32
C ARG A 335 1.42 -19.69 15.34
N ALA A 336 1.72 -19.95 14.07
CA ALA A 336 0.70 -20.18 13.04
C ALA A 336 -0.18 -21.39 13.37
N ALA A 337 0.42 -22.52 13.76
CA ALA A 337 -0.31 -23.70 14.18
C ALA A 337 -1.22 -23.45 15.39
N ARG A 338 -0.74 -22.72 16.40
CA ARG A 338 -1.58 -22.31 17.54
C ARG A 338 -2.83 -21.56 17.07
N HIS A 339 -2.66 -20.55 16.23
CA HIS A 339 -3.79 -19.75 15.73
C HIS A 339 -4.77 -20.55 14.87
N LEU A 340 -4.27 -21.49 14.06
CA LEU A 340 -5.12 -22.42 13.29
C LEU A 340 -5.95 -23.33 14.21
N CYS A 341 -5.35 -23.84 15.28
CA CYS A 341 -6.03 -24.69 16.26
C CYS A 341 -7.08 -23.92 17.07
N GLU A 342 -6.75 -22.71 17.53
CA GLU A 342 -7.69 -21.81 18.22
C GLU A 342 -8.89 -21.45 17.35
N ALA A 343 -8.70 -21.35 16.04
CA ALA A 343 -9.75 -21.07 15.06
C ALA A 343 -10.50 -22.33 14.56
N GLY A 344 -10.12 -23.53 15.00
CA GLY A 344 -10.71 -24.78 14.51
C GLY A 344 -10.41 -25.11 13.04
N ALA A 345 -9.42 -24.44 12.43
CA ALA A 345 -9.08 -24.53 11.01
C ALA A 345 -7.82 -25.38 10.74
N HIS A 346 -7.52 -26.34 11.61
CA HIS A 346 -6.29 -27.13 11.56
C HIS A 346 -6.42 -28.37 10.66
N GLY A 347 -5.45 -28.54 9.75
CA GLY A 347 -5.33 -29.68 8.84
C GLY A 347 -4.14 -30.61 9.14
N PRO A 348 -3.83 -31.55 8.23
CA PRO A 348 -2.70 -32.48 8.36
C PRO A 348 -1.33 -31.79 8.48
N GLU A 349 -1.18 -30.57 7.99
CA GLU A 349 0.05 -29.78 8.07
C GLU A 349 0.49 -29.49 9.51
N VAL A 350 -0.46 -29.30 10.43
CA VAL A 350 -0.15 -29.12 11.86
C VAL A 350 0.46 -30.39 12.45
N ILE A 351 0.19 -31.58 11.88
CA ILE A 351 0.80 -32.86 12.26
C ILE A 351 2.31 -32.82 12.03
N SER A 352 2.68 -32.47 10.80
CA SER A 352 4.07 -32.49 10.33
C SER A 352 4.95 -31.50 11.09
N LEU A 353 4.35 -30.55 11.80
CA LEU A 353 5.05 -29.62 12.69
C LEU A 353 5.45 -30.28 14.03
N ILE A 354 4.59 -31.16 14.58
CA ILE A 354 4.80 -31.78 15.89
C ILE A 354 5.91 -32.83 15.86
N ASP A 355 6.16 -33.41 14.68
CA ASP A 355 7.21 -34.40 14.42
C ASP A 355 7.99 -34.02 13.15
N PRO A 356 9.29 -33.63 13.18
CA PRO A 356 10.30 -33.90 14.21
C PRO A 356 10.88 -32.69 15.01
N HIS A 357 10.22 -31.53 15.09
CA HIS A 357 10.91 -30.27 15.49
C HIS A 357 10.70 -29.81 16.97
N PRO A 358 11.60 -30.17 17.92
CA PRO A 358 11.63 -29.59 19.27
C PRO A 358 12.18 -28.14 19.27
N PRO A 359 11.89 -27.34 20.31
CA PRO A 359 11.29 -27.73 21.59
C PRO A 359 9.76 -27.57 21.66
N TRP A 360 9.11 -28.57 22.26
CA TRP A 360 7.70 -28.49 22.64
C TRP A 360 7.53 -27.58 23.86
N SER A 361 6.90 -26.42 23.68
CA SER A 361 6.50 -25.60 24.83
C SER A 361 5.20 -26.13 25.44
N ALA A 362 5.15 -26.18 26.78
CA ALA A 362 3.96 -26.64 27.50
C ALA A 362 2.71 -25.84 27.12
N SER A 363 2.84 -24.51 27.03
CA SER A 363 1.75 -23.60 26.64
C SER A 363 1.18 -23.92 25.26
N LEU A 364 2.02 -24.32 24.32
CA LEU A 364 1.59 -24.63 22.97
C LEU A 364 0.89 -25.98 22.90
N LEU A 365 1.48 -27.04 23.46
CA LEU A 365 0.83 -28.35 23.51
C LEU A 365 -0.53 -28.27 24.23
N SER A 366 -0.57 -27.49 25.29
CA SER A 366 -1.75 -27.16 26.07
C SER A 366 -2.82 -26.46 25.23
N ALA A 367 -2.45 -25.56 24.31
CA ALA A 367 -3.35 -24.92 23.35
C ALA A 367 -3.85 -25.91 22.28
N LEU A 368 -2.97 -26.74 21.72
CA LEU A 368 -3.34 -27.79 20.75
C LEU A 368 -4.36 -28.78 21.34
N ALA A 369 -4.18 -29.18 22.61
CA ALA A 369 -5.11 -30.06 23.30
C ALA A 369 -6.47 -29.41 23.63
N ARG A 370 -6.59 -28.08 23.53
CA ARG A 370 -7.86 -27.34 23.68
C ARG A 370 -8.56 -27.08 22.33
N ALA A 371 -7.97 -27.48 21.21
CA ALA A 371 -8.53 -27.21 19.89
C ALA A 371 -9.97 -27.77 19.79
N ASP A 372 -10.83 -27.03 19.11
CA ASP A 372 -12.19 -27.43 18.78
C ASP A 372 -12.41 -27.25 17.26
N PRO A 373 -12.60 -28.31 16.46
CA PRO A 373 -12.70 -29.71 16.88
C PRO A 373 -11.41 -30.27 17.51
N PRO A 374 -11.48 -31.32 18.34
CA PRO A 374 -10.29 -31.96 18.90
C PRO A 374 -9.39 -32.53 17.81
N ILE A 375 -8.07 -32.45 18.01
CA ILE A 375 -7.07 -33.01 17.10
C ILE A 375 -6.99 -34.54 17.29
N PRO A 376 -7.52 -35.37 16.38
CA PRO A 376 -7.76 -36.79 16.65
C PRO A 376 -6.47 -37.63 16.76
N TRP A 377 -5.34 -37.10 16.31
CA TRP A 377 -4.04 -37.77 16.28
C TRP A 377 -3.03 -37.13 17.25
N LEU A 378 -3.43 -36.14 18.06
CA LEU A 378 -2.51 -35.49 19.01
C LEU A 378 -2.02 -36.47 20.07
N GLU A 379 -2.92 -37.27 20.66
CA GLU A 379 -2.57 -38.29 21.65
C GLU A 379 -1.50 -39.27 21.13
N PRO A 380 -1.71 -40.01 20.01
CA PRO A 380 -0.72 -40.99 19.54
C PRO A 380 0.63 -40.36 19.18
N VAL A 381 0.66 -39.12 18.67
CA VAL A 381 1.92 -38.41 18.38
C VAL A 381 2.67 -38.05 19.66
N LEU A 382 1.97 -37.51 20.68
CA LEU A 382 2.58 -37.22 21.98
C LEU A 382 3.18 -38.49 22.61
N LEU A 383 2.43 -39.58 22.60
CA LEU A 383 2.86 -40.87 23.17
C LEU A 383 4.10 -41.43 22.45
N ALA A 384 4.08 -41.50 21.12
CA ALA A 384 5.19 -42.01 20.32
C ALA A 384 6.49 -41.22 20.56
N ARG A 385 6.38 -39.90 20.77
CA ARG A 385 7.54 -39.07 21.03
C ARG A 385 8.08 -39.22 22.44
N ILE A 386 7.20 -39.32 23.44
CA ILE A 386 7.60 -39.62 24.83
C ILE A 386 8.32 -40.97 24.88
N GLU A 387 7.85 -41.95 24.10
CA GLU A 387 8.49 -43.27 23.96
C GLU A 387 9.91 -43.17 23.39
N ALA A 388 10.12 -42.29 22.41
CA ALA A 388 11.44 -42.04 21.83
C ALA A 388 12.37 -41.23 22.76
N HIS A 389 11.82 -40.28 23.52
CA HIS A 389 12.57 -39.28 24.30
C HIS A 389 11.80 -38.86 25.56
N LEU A 390 12.19 -39.39 26.72
CA LEU A 390 11.50 -39.18 28.00
C LEU A 390 11.45 -37.71 28.45
N GLU A 391 12.42 -36.87 28.04
CA GLU A 391 12.45 -35.45 28.38
C GLU A 391 11.22 -34.66 27.87
N HIS A 392 10.48 -35.19 26.90
CA HIS A 392 9.25 -34.59 26.39
C HIS A 392 8.01 -34.86 27.25
N LEU A 393 8.12 -35.72 28.27
CA LEU A 393 7.01 -36.01 29.17
C LEU A 393 6.56 -34.75 29.93
N ALA A 394 7.50 -34.03 30.53
CA ALA A 394 7.23 -32.85 31.35
C ALA A 394 6.43 -31.75 30.62
N PRO A 395 6.82 -31.29 29.41
CA PRO A 395 6.03 -30.29 28.68
C PRO A 395 4.68 -30.82 28.19
N ALA A 396 4.50 -32.13 28.02
CA ALA A 396 3.27 -32.73 27.53
C ALA A 396 2.20 -32.97 28.62
N VAL A 397 2.54 -32.89 29.91
CA VAL A 397 1.63 -33.25 31.01
C VAL A 397 0.29 -32.54 30.93
N GLU A 398 0.28 -31.21 30.78
CA GLU A 398 -0.96 -30.43 30.75
C GLU A 398 -1.84 -30.78 29.53
N ALA A 399 -1.21 -31.05 28.40
CA ALA A 399 -1.90 -31.46 27.18
C ALA A 399 -2.54 -32.86 27.34
N LEU A 400 -1.78 -33.82 27.88
CA LEU A 400 -2.27 -35.18 28.16
C LEU A 400 -3.43 -35.18 29.16
N GLN A 401 -3.33 -34.38 30.22
CA GLN A 401 -4.42 -34.21 31.20
C GLN A 401 -5.72 -33.69 30.56
N ARG A 402 -5.61 -32.84 29.52
CA ARG A 402 -6.78 -32.38 28.76
C ARG A 402 -7.34 -33.40 27.80
N LEU A 403 -6.48 -34.18 27.16
CA LEU A 403 -6.90 -35.29 26.30
C LEU A 403 -7.65 -36.36 27.12
N GLY A 404 -7.31 -36.49 28.41
CA GLY A 404 -8.12 -37.17 29.41
C GLY A 404 -7.40 -38.33 30.11
N PRO A 405 -8.09 -39.04 31.03
CA PRO A 405 -7.46 -40.07 31.87
C PRO A 405 -6.81 -41.21 31.09
N SER A 406 -7.36 -41.57 29.92
CA SER A 406 -6.79 -42.61 29.05
C SER A 406 -5.41 -42.23 28.51
N ALA A 407 -5.28 -41.00 27.99
CA ALA A 407 -4.02 -40.47 27.49
C ALA A 407 -2.98 -40.36 28.62
N CYS A 408 -3.40 -39.93 29.81
CA CYS A 408 -2.53 -39.91 30.99
C CYS A 408 -2.03 -41.31 31.38
N ALA A 409 -2.90 -42.32 31.40
CA ALA A 409 -2.53 -43.69 31.75
C ALA A 409 -1.53 -44.26 30.73
N ALA A 410 -1.76 -44.06 29.43
CA ALA A 410 -0.86 -44.51 28.37
C ALA A 410 0.52 -43.84 28.46
N ALA A 411 0.56 -42.52 28.64
CA ALA A 411 1.81 -41.77 28.80
C ALA A 411 2.58 -42.19 30.06
N LEU A 412 1.85 -42.46 31.15
CA LEU A 412 2.42 -42.90 32.41
C LEU A 412 3.05 -44.29 32.31
N GLU A 413 2.42 -45.23 31.60
CA GLU A 413 2.99 -46.55 31.32
C GLU A 413 4.30 -46.47 30.54
N ILE A 414 4.33 -45.66 29.47
CA ILE A 414 5.55 -45.41 28.68
C ILE A 414 6.64 -44.78 29.58
N GLY A 415 6.29 -43.70 30.28
CA GLY A 415 7.21 -42.96 31.14
C GLY A 415 7.77 -43.80 32.29
N LEU A 416 6.95 -44.64 32.91
CA LEU A 416 7.39 -45.59 33.94
C LEU A 416 8.33 -46.66 33.37
N SER A 417 8.00 -47.21 32.21
CA SER A 417 8.84 -48.24 31.56
C SER A 417 10.22 -47.70 31.21
N LEU A 418 10.29 -46.47 30.67
CA LEU A 418 11.54 -45.79 30.38
C LEU A 418 12.30 -45.38 31.66
N ALA A 419 11.59 -44.87 32.67
CA ALA A 419 12.19 -44.52 33.95
C ALA A 419 12.77 -45.74 34.66
N GLU A 420 12.10 -46.89 34.64
CA GLU A 420 12.58 -48.14 35.24
C GLU A 420 13.88 -48.62 34.58
N ALA A 421 14.07 -48.36 33.29
CA ALA A 421 15.30 -48.65 32.54
C ALA A 421 16.40 -47.58 32.68
N ALA A 422 16.08 -46.39 33.21
CA ALA A 422 17.02 -45.28 33.32
C ALA A 422 18.12 -45.54 34.37
N PRO A 423 19.36 -45.05 34.14
CA PRO A 423 20.48 -45.26 35.05
C PRO A 423 20.22 -44.62 36.42
N ILE A 424 20.68 -45.31 37.46
CA ILE A 424 20.59 -44.83 38.83
C ILE A 424 21.81 -43.97 39.15
N HIS A 425 21.58 -42.76 39.66
CA HIS A 425 22.59 -41.86 40.16
C HIS A 425 22.45 -41.67 41.66
N THR A 426 23.59 -41.58 42.32
CA THR A 426 23.69 -41.29 43.76
C THR A 426 24.26 -39.89 43.93
N ILE A 427 23.48 -39.01 44.56
CA ILE A 427 23.89 -37.65 44.88
C ILE A 427 24.26 -37.62 46.37
N PRO A 428 25.52 -37.35 46.74
CA PRO A 428 25.91 -37.29 48.14
C PRO A 428 25.20 -36.15 48.87
N LEU A 429 24.70 -36.45 50.06
CA LEU A 429 24.14 -35.50 51.03
C LEU A 429 25.07 -35.40 52.25
N ARG A 430 24.70 -34.56 53.23
CA ARG A 430 25.42 -34.50 54.52
C ARG A 430 25.22 -35.78 55.32
N ASP A 431 26.15 -36.06 56.24
CA ASP A 431 26.08 -37.14 57.24
C ASP A 431 26.02 -38.57 56.69
N GLY A 432 26.71 -38.83 55.56
CA GLY A 432 26.80 -40.18 54.98
C GLY A 432 25.54 -40.65 54.27
N LEU A 433 24.56 -39.77 54.09
CA LEU A 433 23.35 -40.03 53.31
C LEU A 433 23.60 -39.77 51.82
N VAL A 434 22.92 -40.53 50.97
CA VAL A 434 22.87 -40.32 49.53
C VAL A 434 21.41 -40.21 49.09
N ARG A 435 21.15 -39.32 48.14
CA ARG A 435 19.89 -39.27 47.41
C ARG A 435 20.02 -40.13 46.15
N ILE A 436 19.22 -41.17 46.05
CA ILE A 436 19.15 -42.05 44.89
C ILE A 436 18.11 -41.46 43.93
N VAL A 437 18.54 -41.13 42.71
CA VAL A 437 17.68 -40.60 41.65
C VAL A 437 17.90 -41.37 40.37
N ARG A 438 16.90 -41.37 39.49
CA ARG A 438 17.06 -41.88 38.13
C ARG A 438 17.38 -40.75 37.17
N GLY A 439 18.40 -40.93 36.35
CA GLY A 439 18.87 -39.91 35.40
C GLY A 439 17.80 -39.58 34.37
N GLY A 440 17.53 -38.28 34.16
CA GLY A 440 16.59 -37.80 33.13
C GLY A 440 15.11 -38.03 33.43
N VAL A 441 14.75 -38.53 34.62
CA VAL A 441 13.35 -38.83 34.97
C VAL A 441 12.71 -37.65 35.72
N ASP A 442 11.66 -37.07 35.16
CA ASP A 442 10.80 -36.11 35.85
C ASP A 442 9.71 -36.84 36.66
N THR A 443 10.04 -37.11 37.93
CA THR A 443 9.12 -37.77 38.87
C THR A 443 7.90 -36.91 39.22
N SER A 444 7.99 -35.58 39.09
CA SER A 444 6.84 -34.69 39.33
C SER A 444 5.84 -34.78 38.18
N ALA A 445 6.33 -34.83 36.94
CA ALA A 445 5.50 -35.07 35.76
C ALA A 445 4.75 -36.41 35.85
N LEU A 446 5.45 -37.49 36.23
CA LEU A 446 4.85 -38.83 36.41
C LEU A 446 3.78 -38.83 37.52
N ALA A 447 4.04 -38.17 38.66
CA ALA A 447 3.06 -38.05 39.73
C ALA A 447 1.81 -37.26 39.31
N ALA A 448 1.97 -36.18 38.54
CA ALA A 448 0.86 -35.38 38.03
C ALA A 448 -0.03 -36.18 37.06
N LEU A 449 0.57 -36.99 36.19
CA LEU A 449 -0.16 -37.90 35.31
C LEU A 449 -0.90 -38.99 36.09
N ALA A 450 -0.24 -39.60 37.09
CA ALA A 450 -0.83 -40.66 37.92
C ALA A 450 -2.09 -40.19 38.65
N SER A 451 -2.03 -38.99 39.24
CA SER A 451 -3.18 -38.38 39.92
C SER A 451 -4.38 -38.16 38.99
N THR A 452 -4.16 -37.98 37.68
CA THR A 452 -5.22 -37.73 36.70
C THR A 452 -5.73 -39.04 36.08
N ALA A 453 -4.84 -40.00 35.85
CA ALA A 453 -5.19 -41.34 35.37
C ALA A 453 -6.08 -42.08 36.38
N GLY A 454 -5.86 -41.88 37.69
CA GLY A 454 -6.68 -42.46 38.75
C GLY A 454 -6.52 -43.97 38.92
N ASP A 455 -5.41 -44.55 38.44
CA ASP A 455 -5.07 -45.96 38.59
C ASP A 455 -4.13 -46.17 39.81
N PRO A 456 -4.60 -46.81 40.90
CA PRO A 456 -3.79 -47.05 42.10
C PRO A 456 -2.55 -47.91 41.84
N ALA A 457 -2.58 -48.80 40.84
CA ALA A 457 -1.43 -49.64 40.50
C ALA A 457 -0.31 -48.81 39.87
N LEU A 458 -0.66 -47.86 39.01
CA LEU A 458 0.27 -46.91 38.41
C LEU A 458 0.82 -45.93 39.45
N GLU A 459 -0.01 -45.40 40.35
CA GLU A 459 0.46 -44.57 41.47
C GLU A 459 1.48 -45.31 42.35
N ALA A 460 1.22 -46.58 42.67
CA ALA A 460 2.15 -47.40 43.44
C ALA A 460 3.48 -47.68 42.70
N ARG A 461 3.47 -47.68 41.36
CA ARG A 461 4.69 -47.75 40.54
C ARG A 461 5.48 -46.44 40.59
N VAL A 462 4.83 -45.29 40.46
CA VAL A 462 5.47 -43.97 40.59
C VAL A 462 6.20 -43.85 41.93
N ARG A 463 5.56 -44.23 43.04
CA ARG A 463 6.20 -44.19 44.37
C ARG A 463 7.46 -45.03 44.50
N ARG A 464 7.63 -46.07 43.67
CA ARG A 464 8.84 -46.91 43.67
C ARG A 464 10.03 -46.29 42.95
N ILE A 465 9.79 -45.32 42.06
CA ILE A 465 10.83 -44.61 41.31
C ILE A 465 11.10 -43.20 41.86
N GLU A 466 10.32 -42.74 42.83
CA GLU A 466 10.54 -41.49 43.54
C GLU A 466 11.95 -41.44 44.17
N PRO A 467 12.57 -40.24 44.26
CA PRO A 467 13.87 -40.09 44.91
C PRO A 467 13.83 -40.59 46.35
N THR A 468 14.75 -41.49 46.70
CA THR A 468 14.88 -41.99 48.07
C THR A 468 16.16 -41.49 48.70
N ILE A 469 16.16 -41.30 50.03
CA ILE A 469 17.34 -40.96 50.82
C ILE A 469 17.73 -42.20 51.63
N GLY A 470 18.99 -42.63 51.50
CA GLY A 470 19.51 -43.81 52.19
C GLY A 470 20.98 -43.67 52.59
N PRO A 471 21.51 -44.60 53.40
CA PRO A 471 22.93 -44.62 53.78
C PRO A 471 23.82 -44.98 52.59
N GLY A 472 24.98 -44.31 52.45
CA GLY A 472 25.88 -44.44 51.30
C GLY A 472 26.57 -45.80 51.10
N GLU A 473 26.45 -46.75 52.04
CA GLU A 473 27.22 -48.01 52.06
C GLU A 473 26.53 -49.22 51.38
N GLN A 474 25.33 -49.08 50.80
CA GLN A 474 24.53 -50.26 50.35
C GLN A 474 24.24 -50.38 48.85
N ILE A 475 24.95 -49.70 47.94
CA ILE A 475 24.65 -49.80 46.50
C ILE A 475 25.74 -50.61 45.78
N THR A 476 25.60 -51.94 45.81
CA THR A 476 26.22 -52.81 44.80
C THR A 476 25.50 -52.61 43.46
N PRO A 477 26.20 -52.39 42.35
CA PRO A 477 25.56 -52.31 41.04
C PRO A 477 24.94 -53.67 40.71
N SER A 478 23.63 -53.67 40.46
CA SER A 478 22.96 -54.82 39.84
C SER A 478 23.55 -55.00 38.44
N ALA A 479 24.10 -56.18 38.15
CA ALA A 479 24.45 -56.59 36.80
C ALA A 479 23.15 -56.80 35.99
N GLY A 480 23.00 -56.09 34.88
CA GLY A 480 21.86 -56.14 33.98
C GLY A 480 21.78 -54.88 33.15
#